data_AF-F6FJP2-F1
#
_entry.id   AF-F6FJP2-F1
#
_cell.length_a   1.000
_cell.length_b   1.000
_cell.length_c   1.000
_cell.angle_alpha   90.00
_cell.angle_beta   90.00
_cell.angle_gamma   90.00
#
_symmetry.space_group_name_H-M   'P 1'
#
loop_
_entity.id
_entity.type
_entity.pdbx_description
1 polymer ?
#
loop_
_entity_poly.entity_id
_entity_poly.type
_entity_poly.pdbx_seq_one_letter_code
_entity_poly.pdbx_strand_id
1 'polypeptide(L)'
;MAHFLAKLAAVGGGTAAAGGGIVAGASSIFGSRGESVEKPKIKNQTEETPDATLVAEESTQTPPKPSCIIWEARDPGGSSGNRQFRELVEKHESKEDFFQKWGSGSERAMNDNFKTEIENACQNKSEKRNVNGKVYVWWGTVSGQQKWIYAGDMHKGDHDWETEISPRPSGSSGTPAAA
;
A
#
# COMPACT_ATOMS: atom_id res chain seq x y z
N MET A 1 47.71 -3.37 -19.96
CA MET A 1 48.63 -3.47 -18.81
C MET A 1 47.81 -3.92 -17.61
N ALA A 2 48.09 -5.13 -17.12
CA ALA A 2 47.42 -5.73 -15.98
C ALA A 2 48.43 -5.79 -14.83
N HIS A 3 48.14 -5.12 -13.71
CA HIS A 3 48.79 -5.33 -12.40
C HIS A 3 47.73 -4.97 -11.34
N PHE A 4 47.04 -5.97 -10.75
CA PHE A 4 47.38 -6.62 -9.48
C PHE A 4 47.65 -5.64 -8.34
N LEU A 5 46.72 -5.53 -7.39
CA LEU A 5 47.01 -5.47 -5.96
C LEU A 5 45.77 -5.90 -5.16
N ALA A 6 45.66 -7.20 -4.92
CA ALA A 6 44.83 -7.72 -3.84
C ALA A 6 45.46 -7.33 -2.50
N LYS A 7 44.66 -6.80 -1.57
CA LYS A 7 45.06 -6.64 -0.17
C LYS A 7 44.07 -7.41 0.70
N LEU A 8 44.39 -8.67 0.92
CA LEU A 8 43.85 -9.49 2.00
C LEU A 8 44.41 -8.95 3.33
N ALA A 9 43.54 -8.72 4.29
CA ALA A 9 43.89 -8.66 5.70
C ALA A 9 42.91 -9.57 6.44
N ALA A 10 43.37 -10.78 6.71
CA ALA A 10 42.78 -11.72 7.65
C ALA A 10 43.68 -11.75 8.89
N VAL A 11 43.17 -11.31 10.04
CA VAL A 11 43.65 -11.60 11.40
C VAL A 11 42.41 -11.45 12.29
N GLY A 12 41.77 -12.55 12.74
CA GLY A 12 42.02 -13.16 14.06
C GLY A 12 41.20 -12.45 15.16
N GLY A 13 40.50 -13.05 16.11
CA GLY A 13 40.23 -14.42 16.50
C GLY A 13 39.39 -14.37 17.80
N GLY A 14 38.68 -15.46 18.11
CA GLY A 14 38.24 -15.81 19.47
C GLY A 14 37.02 -15.08 20.06
N THR A 15 35.85 -15.72 20.04
CA THR A 15 35.28 -16.47 21.18
C THR A 15 33.88 -16.99 20.82
N ALA A 16 33.68 -18.30 20.93
CA ALA A 16 32.34 -18.87 20.96
C ALA A 16 31.75 -18.61 22.34
N ALA A 17 30.78 -17.70 22.43
CA ALA A 17 29.93 -17.60 23.61
C ALA A 17 28.86 -18.69 23.53
N ALA A 18 29.20 -19.86 24.06
CA ALA A 18 28.22 -20.82 24.51
C ALA A 18 27.52 -20.23 25.75
N GLY A 19 26.18 -20.16 25.77
CA GLY A 19 25.46 -19.87 27.00
C GLY A 19 24.02 -19.43 26.84
N GLY A 20 23.09 -20.36 27.07
CA GLY A 20 21.73 -20.13 27.57
C GLY A 20 20.71 -19.68 26.52
N GLY A 21 19.55 -20.27 26.36
CA GLY A 21 18.87 -21.33 27.09
C GLY A 21 17.49 -21.45 26.44
N ILE A 22 17.00 -22.68 26.31
CA ILE A 22 15.68 -22.97 25.76
C ILE A 22 14.65 -22.43 26.76
N VAL A 23 13.79 -21.50 26.35
CA VAL A 23 12.52 -21.27 27.06
C VAL A 23 11.43 -22.01 26.30
N ALA A 24 11.20 -23.24 26.75
CA ALA A 24 9.99 -23.98 26.47
C ALA A 24 8.85 -23.34 27.28
N GLY A 25 8.06 -22.49 26.62
CA GLY A 25 6.78 -22.04 27.15
C GLY A 25 5.68 -23.03 26.80
N ALA A 26 5.73 -24.24 27.35
CA ALA A 26 4.57 -25.12 27.40
C ALA A 26 3.88 -24.94 28.74
N SER A 27 2.67 -24.40 28.73
CA SER A 27 1.72 -24.57 29.83
C SER A 27 0.35 -24.74 29.23
N SER A 28 -0.01 -26.02 29.16
CA SER A 28 -1.33 -26.58 28.95
C SER A 28 -2.32 -25.99 29.94
N ILE A 29 -3.44 -25.48 29.45
CA ILE A 29 -4.68 -25.44 30.23
C ILE A 29 -5.58 -26.51 29.65
N PHE A 30 -5.54 -27.68 30.27
CA PHE A 30 -6.58 -28.69 30.16
C PHE A 30 -7.86 -28.13 30.79
N GLY A 31 -8.94 -28.12 30.01
CA GLY A 31 -10.31 -27.94 30.49
C GLY A 31 -11.21 -28.96 29.79
N SER A 32 -11.24 -30.17 30.36
CA SER A 32 -12.19 -31.28 30.24
C SER A 32 -13.10 -31.43 29.01
N ARG A 33 -12.75 -32.43 28.19
CA ARG A 33 -13.55 -33.61 27.81
C ARG A 33 -15.00 -33.67 28.33
N GLY A 34 -15.95 -33.89 27.42
CA GLY A 34 -17.31 -34.35 27.78
C GLY A 34 -18.29 -34.37 26.61
N GLU A 35 -18.23 -35.43 25.82
CA GLU A 35 -19.25 -35.82 24.84
C GLU A 35 -20.50 -36.41 25.54
N SER A 36 -21.65 -36.24 24.89
CA SER A 36 -22.89 -37.05 24.95
C SER A 36 -23.94 -36.85 26.06
N VAL A 37 -25.15 -36.55 25.54
CA VAL A 37 -26.49 -37.06 25.91
C VAL A 37 -27.06 -36.62 27.27
N GLU A 38 -28.16 -35.85 27.25
CA GLU A 38 -29.51 -36.32 27.64
C GLU A 38 -30.55 -35.17 27.55
N LYS A 39 -31.70 -35.44 26.93
CA LYS A 39 -32.90 -34.57 26.99
C LYS A 39 -33.46 -34.58 28.41
N PRO A 40 -34.15 -33.51 28.84
CA PRO A 40 -35.59 -33.73 29.05
C PRO A 40 -36.48 -32.66 28.43
N LYS A 41 -37.68 -33.14 28.17
CA LYS A 41 -38.87 -32.61 27.50
C LYS A 41 -39.68 -31.75 28.51
N ILE A 42 -40.68 -31.00 28.00
CA ILE A 42 -41.88 -30.41 28.68
C ILE A 42 -41.74 -28.87 28.91
N LYS A 43 -42.64 -27.95 28.49
CA LYS A 43 -44.04 -27.98 27.99
C LYS A 43 -44.36 -26.67 27.22
N ASN A 44 -45.30 -26.78 26.27
CA ASN A 44 -45.92 -25.73 25.45
C ASN A 44 -46.69 -24.64 26.22
N GLN A 45 -46.77 -23.42 25.64
CA GLN A 45 -47.99 -22.71 25.18
C GLN A 45 -47.63 -21.24 24.84
N THR A 46 -47.63 -20.86 23.56
CA THR A 46 -48.71 -20.12 22.84
C THR A 46 -48.71 -18.61 23.14
N GLU A 47 -48.31 -17.78 22.16
CA GLU A 47 -49.20 -16.84 21.48
C GLU A 47 -48.48 -16.23 20.25
N GLU A 48 -49.15 -16.26 19.11
CA GLU A 48 -48.73 -15.64 17.85
C GLU A 48 -48.90 -14.13 17.91
N THR A 49 -47.91 -13.38 17.43
CA THR A 49 -48.17 -12.10 16.74
C THR A 49 -47.06 -11.89 15.71
N PRO A 50 -47.38 -11.69 14.41
CA PRO A 50 -46.38 -11.43 13.39
C PRO A 50 -46.14 -9.93 13.32
N ASP A 51 -44.95 -9.47 13.72
CA ASP A 51 -44.51 -8.12 13.35
C ASP A 51 -43.13 -8.20 12.69
N ALA A 52 -43.17 -8.00 11.38
CA ALA A 52 -42.02 -7.87 10.53
C ALA A 52 -41.29 -6.58 10.90
N THR A 53 -40.15 -6.67 11.57
CA THR A 53 -39.21 -5.56 11.63
C THR A 53 -37.78 -6.08 11.49
N LEU A 54 -37.32 -5.99 10.24
CA LEU A 54 -35.95 -5.70 9.80
C LEU A 54 -34.84 -6.44 10.56
N VAL A 55 -34.38 -7.51 9.93
CA VAL A 55 -33.01 -8.01 10.07
C VAL A 55 -32.08 -6.81 9.85
N ALA A 56 -31.57 -6.24 10.95
CA ALA A 56 -30.37 -5.45 10.89
C ALA A 56 -29.26 -6.42 10.45
N GLU A 57 -29.00 -6.46 9.15
CA GLU A 57 -27.70 -6.91 8.67
C GLU A 57 -26.69 -5.98 9.35
N GLU A 58 -26.10 -6.51 10.42
CA GLU A 58 -24.84 -6.04 10.98
C GLU A 58 -23.81 -6.19 9.86
N SER A 59 -23.81 -5.21 8.95
CA SER A 59 -22.81 -5.05 7.92
C SER A 59 -21.50 -4.92 8.66
N THR A 60 -20.78 -6.04 8.73
CA THR A 60 -19.42 -6.12 9.24
C THR A 60 -18.62 -5.13 8.41
N GLN A 61 -18.48 -3.89 8.91
CA GLN A 61 -17.62 -2.89 8.30
C GLN A 61 -16.22 -3.42 8.45
N THR A 62 -15.78 -4.15 7.42
CA THR A 62 -14.38 -4.40 7.18
C THR A 62 -13.73 -3.03 7.21
N PRO A 63 -12.77 -2.78 8.12
CA PRO A 63 -12.10 -1.49 8.18
C PRO A 63 -11.63 -1.13 6.78
N PRO A 64 -11.87 0.10 6.29
CA PRO A 64 -11.55 0.45 4.92
C PRO A 64 -10.08 0.13 4.70
N LYS A 65 -9.82 -0.86 3.84
CA LYS A 65 -8.47 -1.22 3.44
C LYS A 65 -7.81 0.08 2.98
N PRO A 66 -6.57 0.39 3.39
CA PRO A 66 -5.92 1.62 2.97
C PRO A 66 -5.95 1.67 1.44
N SER A 67 -6.73 2.61 0.90
CA SER A 67 -6.89 2.81 -0.53
C SER A 67 -5.55 3.32 -1.05
N CYS A 68 -4.78 2.45 -1.72
CA CYS A 68 -3.58 2.87 -2.42
C CYS A 68 -3.93 3.04 -3.89
N ILE A 69 -4.33 4.27 -4.24
CA ILE A 69 -4.67 4.66 -5.59
C ILE A 69 -3.37 4.92 -6.35
N ILE A 70 -3.22 4.32 -7.53
CA ILE A 70 -2.07 4.58 -8.40
C ILE A 70 -2.53 5.49 -9.54
N TRP A 71 -1.86 6.62 -9.69
CA TRP A 71 -2.07 7.54 -10.81
C TRP A 71 -0.93 7.41 -11.80
N GLU A 72 -1.26 7.00 -13.03
CA GLU A 72 -0.36 7.15 -14.16
C GLU A 72 -0.40 8.61 -14.62
N ALA A 73 0.77 9.21 -14.77
CA ALA A 73 0.93 10.56 -15.27
C ALA A 73 1.73 10.56 -16.58
N ARG A 74 1.56 11.63 -17.35
CA ARG A 74 2.45 11.89 -18.49
C ARG A 74 3.86 12.18 -17.97
N ASP A 75 4.88 11.78 -18.73
CA ASP A 75 6.28 12.08 -18.39
C ASP A 75 6.44 13.59 -18.09
N PRO A 76 6.78 13.96 -16.84
CA PRO A 76 6.89 15.36 -16.45
C PRO A 76 8.11 16.05 -17.06
N GLY A 77 9.05 15.29 -17.62
CA GLY A 77 10.34 15.79 -18.11
C GLY A 77 11.19 16.40 -16.99
N GLY A 78 12.25 17.12 -17.38
CA GLY A 78 13.10 17.86 -16.44
C GLY A 78 14.00 16.99 -15.55
N SER A 79 14.66 17.63 -14.59
CA SER A 79 15.57 16.99 -13.62
C SER A 79 14.92 16.83 -12.25
N SER A 80 15.34 15.82 -11.49
CA SER A 80 14.78 15.55 -10.16
C SER A 80 14.77 16.80 -9.27
N GLY A 81 13.67 17.02 -8.55
CA GLY A 81 13.45 18.18 -7.69
C GLY A 81 12.87 19.42 -8.37
N ASN A 82 12.85 19.49 -9.71
CA ASN A 82 12.21 20.57 -10.48
C ASN A 82 11.11 20.06 -11.43
N ARG A 83 10.67 18.81 -11.25
CA ARG A 83 9.64 18.18 -12.07
C ARG A 83 8.25 18.50 -11.54
N GLN A 84 7.29 18.65 -12.45
CA GLN A 84 5.88 18.87 -12.13
C GLN A 84 5.03 18.09 -13.12
N PHE A 85 3.98 17.44 -12.62
CA PHE A 85 3.04 16.77 -13.50
C PHE A 85 2.18 17.81 -14.20
N ARG A 86 1.97 17.62 -15.49
CA ARG A 86 1.09 18.47 -16.29
C ARG A 86 -0.26 17.80 -16.57
N GLU A 87 -0.28 16.48 -16.47
CA GLU A 87 -1.41 15.66 -16.86
C GLU A 87 -1.34 14.33 -16.11
N LEU A 88 -2.45 13.95 -15.49
CA LEU A 88 -2.70 12.60 -15.01
C LEU A 88 -3.51 11.87 -16.08
N VAL A 89 -3.01 10.72 -16.51
CA VAL A 89 -3.51 9.97 -17.67
C VAL A 89 -4.54 8.94 -17.24
N GLU A 90 -4.26 8.20 -16.17
CA GLU A 90 -5.12 7.10 -15.76
C GLU A 90 -5.07 6.87 -14.25
N LYS A 91 -6.24 6.58 -13.68
CA LYS A 91 -6.41 6.23 -12.27
C LYS A 91 -6.61 4.72 -12.13
N HIS A 92 -5.89 4.13 -11.19
CA HIS A 92 -6.10 2.76 -10.73
C HIS A 92 -6.53 2.80 -9.27
N GLU A 93 -7.68 2.22 -8.95
CA GLU A 93 -8.25 2.26 -7.58
C GLU A 93 -7.42 1.46 -6.57
N SER A 94 -6.60 0.53 -7.06
CA SER A 94 -5.68 -0.25 -6.24
C SER A 94 -4.34 -0.52 -6.95
N LYS A 95 -3.30 -0.83 -6.17
CA LYS A 95 -2.03 -1.32 -6.70
C LYS A 95 -2.20 -2.66 -7.42
N GLU A 96 -3.14 -3.49 -6.99
CA GLU A 96 -3.45 -4.77 -7.62
C GLU A 96 -4.00 -4.59 -9.04
N ASP A 97 -4.90 -3.62 -9.25
CA ASP A 97 -5.42 -3.28 -10.59
C ASP A 97 -4.30 -2.80 -11.51
N PHE A 98 -3.44 -1.94 -10.99
CA PHE A 98 -2.27 -1.45 -11.72
C PHE A 98 -1.29 -2.58 -12.08
N PHE A 99 -1.00 -3.49 -11.15
CA PHE A 99 -0.14 -4.65 -11.37
C PHE A 99 -0.76 -5.67 -12.33
N GLN A 100 -2.08 -5.81 -12.34
CA GLN A 100 -2.78 -6.68 -13.27
C GLN A 100 -2.72 -6.13 -14.70
N LYS A 101 -2.88 -4.81 -14.87
CA LYS A 101 -2.82 -4.15 -16.19
C LYS A 101 -1.42 -4.21 -16.80
N TRP A 102 -0.40 -3.87 -16.02
CA TRP A 102 0.98 -3.69 -16.48
C TRP A 102 1.93 -4.79 -15.96
N GLY A 103 1.36 -5.93 -15.62
CA GLY A 103 2.07 -7.11 -15.14
C GLY A 103 2.92 -7.77 -16.22
N SER A 104 3.36 -8.99 -15.92
CA SER A 104 4.18 -9.81 -16.83
C SER A 104 3.46 -10.02 -18.17
N GLY A 105 4.15 -9.72 -19.27
CA GLY A 105 3.62 -9.89 -20.64
C GLY A 105 2.96 -8.64 -21.24
N SER A 106 2.86 -7.53 -20.50
CA SER A 106 2.42 -6.25 -21.06
C SER A 106 3.54 -5.55 -21.84
N GLU A 107 3.17 -4.63 -22.74
CA GLU A 107 4.12 -3.76 -23.46
C GLU A 107 4.96 -2.86 -22.53
N ARG A 108 4.43 -2.58 -21.33
CA ARG A 108 5.08 -1.79 -20.27
C ARG A 108 5.28 -2.65 -19.03
N ALA A 109 5.86 -3.84 -19.22
CA ALA A 109 6.03 -4.79 -18.13
C ALA A 109 6.83 -4.19 -16.96
N MET A 110 6.27 -4.29 -15.76
CA MET A 110 6.97 -3.90 -14.53
C MET A 110 8.04 -4.91 -14.14
N ASN A 111 9.19 -4.41 -13.71
CA ASN A 111 10.18 -5.21 -12.98
C ASN A 111 9.82 -5.29 -11.49
N ASP A 112 10.38 -6.29 -10.79
CA ASP A 112 10.03 -6.55 -9.38
C ASP A 112 10.53 -5.46 -8.42
N ASN A 113 11.61 -4.76 -8.77
CA ASN A 113 12.10 -3.61 -8.00
C ASN A 113 11.04 -2.51 -7.97
N PHE A 114 10.47 -2.18 -9.12
CA PHE A 114 9.43 -1.16 -9.21
C PHE A 114 8.14 -1.57 -8.48
N LYS A 115 7.72 -2.83 -8.59
CA LYS A 115 6.59 -3.35 -7.79
C LYS A 115 6.83 -3.13 -6.30
N THR A 116 8.04 -3.45 -5.83
CA THR A 116 8.46 -3.24 -4.44
C THR A 116 8.43 -1.76 -4.05
N GLU A 117 8.82 -0.84 -4.95
CA GLU A 117 8.69 0.60 -4.70
C GLU A 117 7.24 1.03 -4.50
N ILE A 118 6.31 0.54 -5.31
CA ILE A 118 4.89 0.84 -5.18
C ILE A 118 4.32 0.26 -3.89
N GLU A 119 4.66 -0.97 -3.54
CA GLU A 119 4.23 -1.58 -2.28
C GLU A 119 4.73 -0.78 -1.06
N ASN A 120 5.99 -0.37 -1.08
CA ASN A 120 6.57 0.46 -0.03
C ASN A 120 5.90 1.84 0.03
N ALA A 121 5.62 2.47 -1.12
CA ALA A 121 4.92 3.76 -1.17
C ALA A 121 3.50 3.66 -0.61
N CYS A 122 2.74 2.60 -0.97
CA CYS A 122 1.42 2.34 -0.42
C CYS A 122 1.43 2.15 1.11
N GLN A 123 2.50 1.58 1.66
CA GLN A 123 2.66 1.33 3.09
C GLN A 123 3.41 2.43 3.85
N ASN A 124 3.85 3.48 3.16
CA ASN A 124 4.72 4.53 3.72
C ASN A 124 6.00 3.97 4.37
N LYS A 125 6.71 3.06 3.68
CA LYS A 125 7.92 2.38 4.15
C LYS A 125 9.14 2.70 3.28
N SER A 126 10.34 2.43 3.80
CA SER A 126 11.60 2.48 3.05
C SER A 126 11.82 3.81 2.32
N GLU A 127 11.50 4.93 3.00
CA GLU A 127 11.57 6.30 2.45
C GLU A 127 10.64 6.58 1.25
N LYS A 128 9.77 5.62 0.91
CA LYS A 128 8.71 5.78 -0.09
C LYS A 128 7.43 6.13 0.65
N ARG A 129 6.69 7.10 0.10
CA ARG A 129 5.42 7.54 0.67
C ARG A 129 4.35 7.72 -0.41
N ASN A 130 3.11 7.60 0.02
CA ASN A 130 1.97 8.09 -0.74
C ASN A 130 1.59 9.49 -0.24
N VAL A 131 0.84 10.23 -1.05
CA VAL A 131 0.20 11.49 -0.67
C VAL A 131 -1.29 11.24 -0.61
N ASN A 132 -1.89 11.29 0.58
CA ASN A 132 -3.32 11.05 0.79
C ASN A 132 -3.81 9.71 0.20
N GLY A 133 -3.01 8.64 0.32
CA GLY A 133 -3.32 7.33 -0.25
C GLY A 133 -3.05 7.23 -1.76
N LYS A 134 -2.45 8.25 -2.38
CA LYS A 134 -2.17 8.29 -3.82
C LYS A 134 -0.67 8.13 -4.09
N VAL A 135 -0.34 7.33 -5.09
CA VAL A 135 1.01 7.12 -5.57
C VAL A 135 1.05 7.52 -7.05
N TYR A 136 1.91 8.47 -7.39
CA TYR A 136 2.08 8.89 -8.78
C TYR A 136 3.26 8.18 -9.44
N VAL A 137 3.03 7.75 -10.68
CA VAL A 137 4.01 7.02 -11.49
C VAL A 137 3.95 7.50 -12.94
N TRP A 138 5.02 7.29 -13.69
CA TRP A 138 4.97 7.47 -15.15
C TRP A 138 5.86 6.45 -15.85
N TRP A 139 5.55 6.19 -17.11
CA TRP A 139 6.41 5.43 -18.01
C TRP A 139 7.33 6.39 -18.77
N GLY A 140 8.64 6.19 -18.69
CA GLY A 140 9.61 7.12 -19.29
C GLY A 140 10.98 6.53 -19.52
N THR A 141 11.88 7.33 -20.08
CA THR A 141 13.26 6.90 -20.39
C THR A 141 14.20 7.22 -19.24
N VAL A 142 14.91 6.20 -18.73
CA VAL A 142 16.02 6.38 -17.78
C VAL A 142 17.24 5.66 -18.35
N SER A 143 18.34 6.40 -18.54
CA SER A 143 19.60 5.88 -19.10
C SER A 143 19.41 5.11 -20.43
N GLY A 144 18.53 5.62 -21.30
CA GLY A 144 18.24 5.02 -22.60
C GLY A 144 17.26 3.83 -22.57
N GLN A 145 16.72 3.48 -21.40
CA GLN A 145 15.76 2.37 -21.27
C GLN A 145 14.38 2.90 -20.84
N GLN A 146 13.33 2.43 -21.51
CA GLN A 146 11.95 2.68 -21.12
C GLN A 146 11.61 1.85 -19.89
N LYS A 147 11.15 2.50 -18.82
CA LYS A 147 10.73 1.84 -17.58
C LYS A 147 9.73 2.67 -16.81
N TRP A 148 9.03 2.02 -15.88
CA TRP A 148 8.21 2.70 -14.91
C TRP A 148 9.06 3.42 -13.88
N ILE A 149 8.61 4.61 -13.49
CA ILE A 149 9.31 5.49 -12.56
C ILE A 149 8.31 5.96 -11.50
N TYR A 150 8.70 5.77 -10.24
CA TYR A 150 7.95 6.25 -9.08
C TYR A 150 8.32 7.70 -8.77
N ALA A 151 7.33 8.55 -8.55
CA ALA A 151 7.47 10.00 -8.36
C ALA A 151 7.88 10.43 -6.96
N GLY A 152 8.87 9.75 -6.38
CA GLY A 152 9.30 9.98 -5.00
C GLY A 152 9.70 11.43 -4.70
N ASP A 153 10.36 12.10 -5.64
CA ASP A 153 10.79 13.49 -5.48
C ASP A 153 9.65 14.51 -5.57
N MET A 154 8.50 14.10 -6.13
CA MET A 154 7.31 14.93 -6.33
C MET A 154 6.24 14.68 -5.27
N HIS A 155 6.47 13.75 -4.33
CA HIS A 155 5.66 13.58 -3.14
C HIS A 155 6.08 14.52 -2.00
N LYS A 156 7.01 15.47 -2.21
CA LYS A 156 7.44 16.44 -1.18
C LYS A 156 6.29 17.40 -0.82
N GLY A 157 6.17 17.79 0.44
CA GLY A 157 5.20 18.80 0.90
C GLY A 157 3.71 18.43 0.78
N ASP A 158 3.35 17.15 0.78
CA ASP A 158 1.96 16.67 0.69
C ASP A 158 1.19 17.16 -0.55
N HIS A 159 1.91 17.43 -1.64
CA HIS A 159 1.36 17.87 -2.92
C HIS A 159 0.47 16.80 -3.57
N ASP A 160 -0.83 17.10 -3.66
CA ASP A 160 -1.85 16.26 -4.27
C ASP A 160 -2.12 16.70 -5.72
N TRP A 161 -1.37 16.09 -6.64
CA TRP A 161 -1.41 16.41 -8.07
C TRP A 161 -2.78 16.20 -8.71
N GLU A 162 -3.62 15.33 -8.16
CA GLU A 162 -4.98 15.14 -8.68
C GLU A 162 -5.81 16.41 -8.50
N THR A 163 -5.67 17.07 -7.35
CA THR A 163 -6.39 18.32 -7.05
C THR A 163 -5.77 19.55 -7.69
N GLU A 164 -4.45 19.53 -7.94
CA GLU A 164 -3.73 20.66 -8.53
C GLU A 164 -3.90 20.75 -10.05
N ILE A 165 -3.95 19.60 -10.74
CA ILE A 165 -4.05 19.53 -12.20
C ILE A 165 -5.51 19.50 -12.65
N SER A 166 -6.42 19.01 -11.81
CA SER A 166 -7.85 19.14 -12.10
C SER A 166 -8.23 20.62 -12.21
N PRO A 167 -8.98 21.03 -13.25
CA PRO A 167 -9.44 22.40 -13.35
C PRO A 167 -10.27 22.71 -12.10
N ARG A 168 -9.74 23.57 -11.22
CA ARG A 168 -10.55 24.15 -10.14
C ARG A 168 -11.75 24.82 -10.80
N PRO A 169 -12.99 24.58 -10.33
CA PRO A 169 -14.12 25.36 -10.79
C PRO A 169 -13.80 26.83 -10.53
N SER A 170 -13.69 27.58 -11.62
CA SER A 170 -13.40 29.02 -11.66
C SER A 170 -14.56 29.75 -10.97
N GLY A 171 -14.48 29.87 -9.65
CA GLY A 171 -15.61 30.33 -8.84
C GLY A 171 -15.19 30.89 -7.50
N SER A 172 -14.14 31.71 -7.46
CA SER A 172 -13.94 32.65 -6.35
C SER A 172 -13.02 33.79 -6.78
N SER A 173 -13.48 34.59 -7.74
CA SER A 173 -13.01 35.97 -7.85
C SER A 173 -13.75 36.76 -6.77
N GLY A 174 -13.14 36.88 -5.60
CA GLY A 174 -13.58 37.83 -4.59
C GLY A 174 -13.49 39.23 -5.18
N THR A 175 -14.65 39.82 -5.47
CA THR A 175 -14.78 41.24 -5.80
C THR A 175 -14.16 42.06 -4.67
N PRO A 176 -13.20 42.97 -4.91
CA PRO A 176 -12.84 43.94 -3.90
C PRO A 176 -14.05 44.87 -3.72
N ALA A 177 -14.60 44.90 -2.51
CA ALA A 177 -15.55 45.92 -2.12
C ALA A 177 -14.84 47.28 -2.25
N ALA A 178 -15.26 48.07 -3.23
CA ALA A 178 -14.88 49.46 -3.33
C ALA A 178 -15.50 50.22 -2.16
N ALA A 179 -14.67 50.96 -1.43
CA ALA A 179 -15.06 51.98 -0.47
C ALA A 179 -14.86 53.36 -1.09
#